data_AF-A0A553GMG3-F1
#
_entry.id   AF-A0A553GMG3-F1
#
_cell.length_a   1.000
_cell.length_b   1.000
_cell.length_c   1.000
_cell.angle_alpha   90.00
_cell.angle_beta   90.00
_cell.angle_gamma   90.00
#
_symmetry.space_group_name_H-M   'P 1'
#
loop_
_entity.id
_entity.type
_entity.pdbx_description
1 polymer ?
#
loop_
_entity_poly.entity_id
_entity_poly.type
_entity_poly.pdbx_seq_one_letter_code
_entity_poly.pdbx_strand_id
1 'polypeptide(L)'
;MAMKEDKKIKSPIERRKFIKMLGTTVAGGSILATSGLMINKFVDGEADHYWQIDPQKCTHCGRCETHCVLSMSAVKCIHANKICGYCDLCGGYYRSNVKDLNTAAENLMCPTGAIQRKFVEDPYFEYTIDEDLCNGCAKCVKGCTAFGNGSLYLQIKRDLCTDCNECEIAKVCPSDAISRVPLAQAYKLKD
;
A
#
# COMPACT_ATOMS: atom_id res chain seq x y z
N MET A 1 89.82 -27.87 2.75
CA MET A 1 89.84 -27.25 1.41
C MET A 1 88.43 -27.23 0.87
N ALA A 2 88.04 -26.07 0.34
CA ALA A 2 86.67 -25.66 0.07
C ALA A 2 85.96 -26.50 -1.00
N MET A 3 84.66 -26.76 -0.79
CA MET A 3 83.71 -26.97 -1.88
C MET A 3 82.59 -25.93 -1.73
N LYS A 4 82.50 -25.07 -2.75
CA LYS A 4 81.49 -24.03 -2.92
C LYS A 4 80.14 -24.70 -3.23
N GLU A 5 79.07 -24.22 -2.60
CA GLU A 5 77.69 -24.50 -3.01
C GLU A 5 77.34 -23.69 -4.26
N ASP A 6 76.88 -24.37 -5.31
CA ASP A 6 76.25 -23.76 -6.47
C ASP A 6 74.73 -23.66 -6.29
N LYS A 7 74.22 -22.44 -6.42
CA LYS A 7 72.79 -22.08 -6.37
C LYS A 7 72.01 -22.69 -7.53
N LYS A 8 70.92 -23.42 -7.24
CA LYS A 8 69.87 -23.72 -8.24
C LYS A 8 68.76 -22.67 -8.21
N ILE A 9 68.68 -21.91 -9.31
CA ILE A 9 67.66 -20.91 -9.61
C ILE A 9 66.30 -21.59 -9.80
N LYS A 10 65.25 -21.12 -9.09
CA LYS A 10 63.87 -21.58 -9.27
C LYS A 10 63.35 -21.10 -10.63
N SER A 11 62.88 -22.02 -11.47
CA SER A 11 62.28 -21.67 -12.76
C SER A 11 60.91 -20.99 -12.57
N PRO A 12 60.54 -20.03 -13.43
CA PRO A 12 59.28 -19.31 -13.36
C PRO A 12 58.13 -20.24 -13.74
N ILE A 13 57.01 -20.10 -13.03
CA ILE A 13 55.76 -20.84 -13.30
C ILE A 13 55.50 -20.81 -14.82
N GLU A 14 55.44 -22.01 -15.42
CA GLU A 14 55.30 -22.16 -16.86
C GLU A 14 54.10 -21.35 -17.36
N ARG A 15 54.33 -20.46 -18.35
CA ARG A 15 53.30 -19.62 -18.98
C ARG A 15 52.03 -20.40 -19.37
N ARG A 16 52.17 -21.69 -19.73
CA ARG A 16 51.04 -22.58 -20.03
C ARG A 16 50.13 -22.88 -18.83
N LYS A 17 50.68 -23.02 -17.62
CA LYS A 17 49.88 -23.19 -16.39
C LYS A 17 49.15 -21.90 -16.02
N PHE A 18 49.78 -20.74 -16.23
CA PHE A 18 49.17 -19.44 -15.95
C PHE A 18 48.01 -19.12 -16.90
N ILE A 19 48.16 -19.40 -18.20
CA ILE A 19 47.08 -19.23 -19.19
C ILE A 19 45.92 -20.21 -18.96
N LYS A 20 46.20 -21.46 -18.56
CA LYS A 20 45.15 -22.41 -18.17
C LYS A 20 44.39 -21.96 -16.92
N MET A 21 45.09 -21.41 -15.92
CA MET A 21 44.48 -20.90 -14.69
C MET A 21 43.63 -19.64 -14.91
N LEU A 22 44.07 -18.72 -15.78
CA LEU A 22 43.28 -17.55 -16.18
C LEU A 22 42.08 -17.94 -17.06
N GLY A 23 42.25 -18.86 -18.00
CA GLY A 23 41.19 -19.33 -18.88
C GLY A 23 40.02 -19.99 -18.13
N THR A 24 40.30 -20.77 -17.08
CA THR A 24 39.25 -21.38 -16.25
C THR A 24 38.54 -20.37 -15.34
N THR A 25 39.25 -19.33 -14.87
CA THR A 25 38.66 -18.33 -13.96
C THR A 25 37.81 -17.29 -14.71
N VAL A 26 38.22 -16.91 -15.93
CA VAL A 26 37.45 -15.99 -16.79
C VAL A 26 36.23 -16.67 -17.42
N ALA A 27 36.31 -17.96 -17.79
CA ALA A 27 35.18 -18.72 -18.31
C ALA A 27 34.14 -19.05 -17.21
N GLY A 28 34.58 -19.37 -15.98
CA GLY A 28 33.68 -19.61 -14.85
C GLY A 28 33.01 -18.33 -14.32
N GLY A 29 33.76 -17.22 -14.27
CA GLY A 29 33.26 -15.92 -13.80
C GLY A 29 32.27 -15.25 -14.77
N SER A 30 32.44 -15.41 -16.08
CA SER A 30 31.53 -14.84 -17.08
C SER A 30 30.18 -15.57 -17.16
N ILE A 31 30.16 -16.89 -17.00
CA ILE A 31 28.90 -17.66 -16.92
C ILE A 31 28.16 -17.36 -15.62
N LEU A 32 28.84 -17.23 -14.47
CA LEU A 32 28.20 -16.87 -13.20
C LEU A 32 27.72 -15.40 -13.16
N ALA A 33 28.46 -14.46 -13.73
CA ALA A 33 28.05 -13.06 -13.79
C ALA A 33 26.85 -12.82 -14.73
N THR A 34 26.77 -13.54 -15.85
CA THR A 34 25.61 -13.44 -16.76
C THR A 34 24.40 -14.20 -16.23
N SER A 35 24.59 -15.30 -15.51
CA SER A 35 23.50 -16.03 -14.85
C SER A 35 22.92 -15.25 -13.66
N GLY A 36 23.76 -14.61 -12.85
CA GLY A 36 23.33 -13.84 -11.68
C GLY A 36 22.49 -12.60 -12.02
N LEU A 37 22.74 -11.96 -13.16
CA LEU A 37 21.95 -10.81 -13.63
C LEU A 37 20.58 -11.21 -14.21
N MET A 38 20.42 -12.45 -14.65
CA MET A 38 19.15 -12.94 -15.24
C MET A 38 18.18 -13.52 -14.20
N ILE A 39 18.67 -14.01 -13.05
CA ILE A 39 17.80 -14.62 -12.02
C ILE A 39 16.85 -13.59 -11.40
N ASN A 40 17.23 -12.32 -11.29
CA ASN A 40 16.33 -11.28 -10.75
C ASN A 40 15.12 -10.97 -11.62
N LYS A 41 15.07 -11.42 -12.89
CA LYS A 41 13.91 -11.19 -13.78
C LYS A 41 12.90 -12.34 -13.80
N PHE A 42 13.22 -13.49 -13.22
CA PHE A 42 12.34 -14.67 -13.22
C PHE A 42 11.70 -14.96 -11.85
N VAL A 43 11.93 -14.10 -10.85
CA VAL A 43 11.22 -14.12 -9.55
C VAL A 43 10.08 -13.10 -9.53
N ASP A 44 9.59 -12.66 -10.69
CA ASP A 44 8.24 -12.10 -10.79
C ASP A 44 7.33 -13.25 -11.22
N GLY A 45 6.95 -14.09 -10.24
CA GLY A 45 5.75 -14.92 -10.41
C GLY A 45 4.60 -14.00 -10.80
N GLU A 46 3.75 -14.45 -11.72
CA GLU A 46 2.61 -13.70 -12.26
C GLU A 46 1.93 -12.90 -11.14
N ALA A 47 2.19 -11.59 -11.11
CA ALA A 47 1.87 -10.80 -9.93
C ALA A 47 0.35 -10.65 -9.86
N ASP A 48 -0.30 -11.33 -8.91
CA ASP A 48 -1.74 -11.20 -8.74
C ASP A 48 -2.14 -9.72 -8.67
N HIS A 49 -3.09 -9.35 -9.54
CA HIS A 49 -3.56 -7.99 -9.71
C HIS A 49 -4.94 -7.83 -9.10
N TYR A 50 -5.08 -6.84 -8.23
CA TYR A 50 -6.26 -6.64 -7.44
C TYR A 50 -6.84 -5.24 -7.59
N TRP A 51 -8.15 -5.13 -7.45
CA TRP A 51 -8.81 -3.83 -7.46
C TRP A 51 -8.41 -3.00 -6.24
N GLN A 52 -7.95 -1.77 -6.49
CA GLN A 52 -7.71 -0.80 -5.44
C GLN A 52 -8.10 0.62 -5.86
N ILE A 53 -8.54 1.41 -4.88
CA ILE A 53 -8.85 2.83 -4.96
C ILE A 53 -7.55 3.64 -4.79
N ASP A 54 -7.36 4.60 -5.68
CA ASP A 54 -6.44 5.72 -5.55
C ASP A 54 -7.10 6.86 -4.75
N PRO A 55 -6.66 7.14 -3.52
CA PRO A 55 -7.26 8.20 -2.70
C PRO A 55 -7.08 9.59 -3.28
N GLN A 56 -6.08 9.81 -4.14
CA GLN A 56 -5.81 11.12 -4.75
C GLN A 56 -6.77 11.42 -5.91
N LYS A 57 -7.30 10.37 -6.55
CA LYS A 57 -8.29 10.50 -7.62
C LYS A 57 -9.73 10.42 -7.11
N CYS A 58 -9.96 9.86 -5.93
CA CYS A 58 -11.31 9.64 -5.41
C CYS A 58 -12.07 10.97 -5.22
N THR A 59 -13.27 11.05 -5.81
CA THR A 59 -14.15 12.22 -5.71
C THR A 59 -15.27 12.05 -4.67
N HIS A 60 -15.25 10.96 -3.89
CA HIS A 60 -16.24 10.69 -2.84
C HIS A 60 -17.68 10.61 -3.35
N CYS A 61 -17.88 10.02 -4.54
CA CYS A 61 -19.16 9.98 -5.23
C CYS A 61 -20.23 9.07 -4.59
N GLY A 62 -19.86 8.24 -3.60
CA GLY A 62 -20.77 7.31 -2.91
C GLY A 62 -21.06 5.99 -3.63
N ARG A 63 -20.70 5.84 -4.92
CA ARG A 63 -21.01 4.63 -5.71
C ARG A 63 -20.35 3.34 -5.18
N CYS A 64 -19.30 3.46 -4.36
CA CYS A 64 -18.66 2.31 -3.70
C CYS A 64 -19.62 1.54 -2.76
N GLU A 65 -20.60 2.24 -2.18
CA GLU A 65 -21.61 1.66 -1.29
C GLU A 65 -22.62 0.82 -2.07
N THR A 66 -23.06 1.29 -3.24
CA THR A 66 -24.22 0.72 -3.94
C THR A 66 -23.88 -0.21 -5.10
N HIS A 67 -22.63 -0.18 -5.59
CA HIS A 67 -22.19 -0.97 -6.77
C HIS A 67 -21.24 -2.12 -6.41
N CYS A 68 -21.03 -2.40 -5.12
CA CYS A 68 -20.37 -3.64 -4.74
C CYS A 68 -21.32 -4.83 -4.95
N VAL A 69 -20.79 -5.98 -5.36
CA VAL A 69 -21.61 -7.21 -5.46
C VAL A 69 -21.99 -7.75 -4.08
N LEU A 70 -21.23 -7.37 -3.05
CA LEU A 70 -21.50 -7.72 -1.66
C LEU A 70 -22.57 -6.80 -1.09
N SER A 71 -23.44 -7.34 -0.24
CA SER A 71 -24.46 -6.56 0.48
C SER A 71 -23.84 -5.47 1.35
N MET A 72 -22.72 -5.78 1.99
CA MET A 72 -21.84 -4.81 2.64
C MET A 72 -20.59 -4.66 1.79
N SER A 73 -20.32 -3.46 1.29
CA SER A 73 -19.21 -3.20 0.38
C SER A 73 -17.86 -3.64 0.98
N ALA A 74 -17.01 -4.24 0.14
CA ALA A 74 -15.60 -4.48 0.48
C ALA A 74 -14.80 -3.16 0.57
N VAL A 75 -15.35 -2.04 0.13
CA VAL A 75 -14.75 -0.72 0.31
C VAL A 75 -15.02 -0.21 1.72
N LYS A 76 -13.96 0.08 2.47
CA LYS A 76 -14.04 0.62 3.83
C LYS A 76 -13.35 1.97 3.93
N CYS A 77 -13.80 2.75 4.90
CA CYS A 77 -13.09 3.94 5.34
C CYS A 77 -11.85 3.51 6.13
N ILE A 78 -10.69 4.03 5.76
CA ILE A 78 -9.42 3.88 6.45
C ILE A 78 -9.06 5.21 7.10
N HIS A 79 -8.55 5.13 8.33
CA HIS A 79 -8.07 6.28 9.08
C HIS A 79 -6.54 6.28 9.08
N ALA A 80 -5.92 7.27 8.43
CA ALA A 80 -4.49 7.53 8.56
C ALA A 80 -4.22 8.35 9.83
N ASN A 81 -3.95 7.65 10.93
CA ASN A 81 -3.67 8.25 12.24
C ASN A 81 -2.50 9.25 12.22
N LYS A 82 -1.51 9.07 11.35
CA LYS A 82 -0.30 9.91 11.30
C LYS A 82 -0.57 11.35 10.85
N ILE A 83 -1.59 11.56 10.02
CA ILE A 83 -1.95 12.88 9.49
C ILE A 83 -3.24 13.43 10.10
N CYS A 84 -3.89 12.67 10.98
CA CYS A 84 -5.12 13.11 11.63
C CYS A 84 -4.84 14.22 12.64
N GLY A 85 -5.69 15.25 12.63
CA GLY A 85 -5.62 16.34 13.59
C GLY A 85 -6.32 16.05 14.93
N TYR A 86 -6.98 14.88 15.07
CA TYR A 86 -7.73 14.50 16.28
C TYR A 86 -8.72 15.59 16.76
N CYS A 87 -9.34 16.31 15.82
CA CYS A 87 -10.14 17.50 16.12
C CYS A 87 -11.35 17.18 17.01
N ASP A 88 -11.70 18.04 17.97
CA ASP A 88 -13.01 18.01 18.64
C ASP A 88 -14.15 18.13 17.61
N LEU A 89 -14.14 19.21 16.80
CA LEU A 89 -15.02 19.41 15.65
C LEU A 89 -14.41 18.76 14.40
N CYS A 90 -14.63 17.46 14.22
CA CYS A 90 -14.19 16.75 13.03
C CYS A 90 -15.25 16.80 11.92
N GLY A 91 -14.92 17.41 10.77
CA GLY A 91 -15.81 17.46 9.60
C GLY A 91 -16.10 16.10 8.96
N GLY A 92 -15.31 15.07 9.27
CA GLY A 92 -15.61 13.68 8.88
C GLY A 92 -16.57 12.97 9.83
N TYR A 93 -16.73 13.46 11.06
CA TYR A 93 -17.59 12.86 12.08
C TYR A 93 -18.93 13.58 12.22
N TYR A 94 -18.91 14.91 12.22
CA TYR A 94 -20.11 15.75 12.37
C TYR A 94 -20.63 16.23 11.03
N ARG A 95 -21.96 16.27 10.87
CA ARG A 95 -22.60 16.97 9.75
C ARG A 95 -22.34 18.48 9.82
N SER A 96 -22.51 19.17 8.69
CA SER A 96 -22.45 20.64 8.69
C SER A 96 -23.53 21.24 9.59
N ASN A 97 -23.21 22.38 10.22
CA ASN A 97 -24.14 23.16 11.06
C ASN A 97 -24.65 22.43 12.32
N VAL A 98 -23.87 21.51 12.89
CA VAL A 98 -24.14 21.01 14.25
C VAL A 98 -24.03 22.16 15.26
N LYS A 99 -25.00 22.24 16.18
CA LYS A 99 -25.00 23.24 17.26
C LYS A 99 -24.27 22.75 18.50
N ASP A 100 -24.48 21.47 18.81
CA ASP A 100 -23.92 20.80 19.99
C ASP A 100 -23.02 19.65 19.55
N LEU A 101 -21.80 19.59 20.09
CA LEU A 101 -20.82 18.53 19.80
C LEU A 101 -21.06 17.30 20.68
N ASN A 102 -22.22 16.67 20.51
CA ASN A 102 -22.58 15.42 21.19
C ASN A 102 -22.68 14.26 20.18
N THR A 103 -22.83 13.03 20.67
CA THR A 103 -22.85 11.83 19.82
C THR A 103 -24.25 11.40 19.37
N ALA A 104 -25.24 12.31 19.40
CA ALA A 104 -26.58 12.04 18.93
C ALA A 104 -26.59 11.79 17.41
N ALA A 105 -27.38 10.82 16.95
CA ALA A 105 -27.34 10.32 15.58
C ALA A 105 -27.58 11.42 14.53
N GLU A 106 -28.44 12.39 14.82
CA GLU A 106 -28.72 13.53 13.96
C GLU A 106 -27.50 14.43 13.73
N ASN A 107 -26.52 14.42 14.62
CA ASN A 107 -25.30 15.21 14.48
C ASN A 107 -24.23 14.51 13.64
N LEU A 108 -24.34 13.19 13.45
CA LEU A 108 -23.29 12.39 12.84
C LEU A 108 -23.36 12.41 11.31
N MET A 109 -22.19 12.42 10.68
CA MET A 109 -22.00 12.33 9.23
C MET A 109 -22.21 10.90 8.71
N CYS A 110 -21.79 9.91 9.50
CA CYS A 110 -21.85 8.50 9.13
C CYS A 110 -23.28 7.96 9.33
N PRO A 111 -23.98 7.53 8.25
CA PRO A 111 -25.37 7.10 8.36
C PRO A 111 -25.53 5.76 9.09
N THR A 112 -24.50 4.93 9.13
CA THR A 112 -24.50 3.62 9.79
C THR A 112 -23.90 3.64 11.20
N GLY A 113 -23.45 4.81 11.68
CA GLY A 113 -22.77 4.91 12.98
C GLY A 113 -21.41 4.21 13.04
N ALA A 114 -20.76 3.98 11.89
CA ALA A 114 -19.50 3.25 11.81
C ALA A 114 -18.27 3.99 12.36
N ILE A 115 -18.39 5.25 12.78
CA ILE A 115 -17.27 6.01 13.34
C ILE A 115 -17.49 6.14 14.84
N GLN A 116 -16.55 5.62 15.63
CA GLN A 116 -16.54 5.79 17.07
C GLN A 116 -15.64 6.96 17.43
N ARG A 117 -16.07 7.73 18.43
CA ARG A 117 -15.35 8.90 18.94
C ARG A 117 -15.01 8.67 20.41
N LYS A 118 -13.73 8.84 20.75
CA LYS A 118 -13.22 8.65 22.11
C LYS A 118 -12.45 9.89 22.54
N PHE A 119 -12.78 10.41 23.72
CA PHE A 119 -12.03 11.50 24.32
C PHE A 119 -10.62 11.00 24.71
N VAL A 120 -9.60 11.79 24.39
CA VAL A 120 -8.20 11.52 24.77
C VAL A 120 -7.78 12.55 25.81
N GLU A 121 -7.72 13.82 25.43
CA GLU A 121 -7.45 14.98 26.28
C GLU A 121 -8.03 16.22 25.60
N ASP A 122 -8.11 17.38 26.25
CA ASP A 122 -8.60 18.59 25.57
C ASP A 122 -7.53 19.18 24.63
N PRO A 123 -7.82 19.54 23.37
CA PRO A 123 -9.09 19.45 22.62
C PRO A 123 -9.18 18.22 21.68
N TYR A 124 -8.48 17.14 22.00
CA TYR A 124 -8.24 15.98 21.14
C TYR A 124 -9.20 14.80 21.37
N PHE A 125 -9.73 14.31 20.24
CA PHE A 125 -10.59 13.13 20.18
C PHE A 125 -10.05 12.14 19.15
N GLU A 126 -9.98 10.87 19.56
CA GLU A 126 -9.64 9.75 18.70
C GLU A 126 -10.89 9.26 17.96
N TYR A 127 -10.69 8.91 16.69
CA TYR A 127 -11.70 8.37 15.81
C TYR A 127 -11.29 6.97 15.36
N THR A 128 -12.17 6.00 15.52
CA THR A 128 -11.97 4.64 15.01
C THR A 128 -13.11 4.25 14.09
N ILE A 129 -12.80 3.40 13.11
CA ILE A 129 -13.78 2.91 12.14
C ILE A 129 -14.19 1.50 12.55
N ASP A 130 -15.47 1.31 12.81
CA ASP A 130 -16.09 -0.01 12.90
C ASP A 130 -16.30 -0.53 11.47
N GLU A 131 -15.49 -1.52 11.07
CA GLU A 131 -15.51 -2.06 9.72
C GLU A 131 -16.80 -2.83 9.40
N ASP A 132 -17.48 -3.40 10.41
CA ASP A 132 -18.70 -4.19 10.22
C ASP A 132 -19.88 -3.28 9.88
N LEU A 133 -19.87 -2.05 10.41
CA LEU A 133 -20.88 -1.03 10.11
C LEU A 133 -20.52 -0.17 8.89
N CYS A 134 -19.25 -0.11 8.51
CA CYS A 134 -18.80 0.76 7.42
C CYS A 134 -19.19 0.19 6.04
N ASN A 135 -20.02 0.94 5.31
CA ASN A 135 -20.52 0.53 4.00
C ASN A 135 -19.82 1.21 2.81
N GLY A 136 -18.76 2.00 3.04
CA GLY A 136 -18.01 2.65 1.97
C GLY A 136 -18.69 3.87 1.31
N CYS A 137 -19.68 4.50 1.95
CA CYS A 137 -20.43 5.65 1.40
C CYS A 137 -19.61 6.95 1.17
N ALA A 138 -18.37 7.02 1.64
CA ALA A 138 -17.45 8.16 1.50
C ALA A 138 -17.88 9.50 2.17
N LYS A 139 -19.02 9.58 2.87
CA LYS A 139 -19.48 10.85 3.48
C LYS A 139 -18.48 11.43 4.48
N CYS A 140 -17.95 10.60 5.36
CA CYS A 140 -16.90 10.99 6.31
C CYS A 140 -15.59 11.41 5.63
N VAL A 141 -15.22 10.70 4.57
CA VAL A 141 -14.04 11.01 3.76
C VAL A 141 -14.18 12.39 3.09
N LYS A 142 -15.35 12.67 2.50
CA LYS A 142 -15.65 13.95 1.88
C LYS A 142 -15.54 15.11 2.90
N GLY A 143 -16.14 14.94 4.07
CA GLY A 143 -16.09 15.94 5.13
C GLY A 143 -14.69 16.17 5.71
N CYS A 144 -13.95 15.10 5.97
CA CYS A 144 -12.56 15.16 6.44
C CYS A 144 -11.63 15.83 5.42
N THR A 145 -11.85 15.59 4.13
CA THR A 145 -11.07 16.20 3.04
C THR A 145 -11.42 17.68 2.84
N ALA A 146 -12.68 18.06 3.03
CA ALA A 146 -13.11 19.45 2.83
C ALA A 146 -12.73 20.38 3.99
N PHE A 147 -12.72 19.87 5.23
CA PHE A 147 -12.59 20.70 6.43
C PHE A 147 -11.49 20.25 7.41
N GLY A 148 -10.75 19.20 7.08
CA GLY A 148 -9.65 18.69 7.89
C GLY A 148 -8.44 18.34 7.03
N ASN A 149 -7.60 17.44 7.54
CA ASN A 149 -6.36 17.05 6.87
C ASN A 149 -6.55 15.95 5.82
N GLY A 150 -7.79 15.51 5.56
CA GLY A 150 -8.05 14.38 4.66
C GLY A 150 -7.48 13.04 5.14
N SER A 151 -7.41 12.84 6.46
CA SER A 151 -6.91 11.62 7.13
C SER A 151 -7.83 10.41 6.98
N LEU A 152 -9.12 10.63 6.68
CA LEU A 152 -10.05 9.57 6.28
C LEU A 152 -10.00 9.42 4.76
N TYR A 153 -9.99 8.18 4.25
CA TYR A 153 -10.03 7.85 2.82
C TYR A 153 -10.58 6.45 2.60
N LEU A 154 -10.94 6.11 1.36
CA LEU A 154 -11.46 4.79 1.03
C LEU A 154 -10.35 3.86 0.52
N GLN A 155 -10.40 2.59 0.92
CA GLN A 155 -9.65 1.49 0.31
C GLN A 155 -10.56 0.28 0.15
N ILE A 156 -10.30 -0.54 -0.88
CA ILE A 156 -10.87 -1.88 -1.01
C ILE A 156 -10.09 -2.80 -0.07
N LYS A 157 -10.78 -3.38 0.90
CA LYS A 157 -10.23 -4.35 1.86
C LYS A 157 -10.11 -5.71 1.19
N ARG A 158 -8.87 -6.19 1.06
CA ARG A 158 -8.55 -7.41 0.30
C ARG A 158 -9.20 -8.67 0.86
N ASP A 159 -9.23 -8.79 2.17
CA ASP A 159 -9.86 -9.86 2.94
C ASP A 159 -11.38 -9.93 2.74
N LEU A 160 -12.01 -8.81 2.39
CA LEU A 160 -13.45 -8.74 2.09
C LEU A 160 -13.76 -8.85 0.59
N CYS A 161 -12.86 -8.38 -0.27
CA CYS A 161 -13.07 -8.34 -1.71
C CYS A 161 -13.06 -9.74 -2.32
N THR A 162 -14.08 -10.07 -3.09
CA THR A 162 -14.19 -11.36 -3.81
C THR A 162 -13.51 -11.35 -5.18
N ASP A 163 -12.66 -10.36 -5.45
CA ASP A 163 -11.92 -10.16 -6.69
C ASP A 163 -12.73 -10.37 -7.98
N CYS A 164 -13.82 -9.60 -8.13
CA CYS A 164 -14.65 -9.65 -9.33
C CYS A 164 -13.79 -9.45 -10.59
N ASN A 165 -13.93 -10.31 -11.60
CA ASN A 165 -13.20 -10.17 -12.86
C ASN A 165 -13.38 -8.78 -13.49
N GLU A 166 -14.59 -8.24 -13.40
CA GLU A 166 -14.93 -6.86 -13.76
C GLU A 166 -15.62 -6.20 -12.57
N CYS A 167 -14.94 -5.26 -11.91
CA CYS A 167 -15.51 -4.55 -10.77
C CYS A 167 -16.53 -3.51 -11.24
N GLU A 168 -17.80 -3.68 -10.85
CA GLU A 168 -18.85 -2.71 -11.17
C GLU A 168 -18.54 -1.32 -10.60
N ILE A 169 -18.01 -1.24 -9.38
CA ILE A 169 -17.56 0.02 -8.76
C ILE A 169 -16.53 0.73 -9.64
N ALA A 170 -15.59 -0.02 -10.23
CA ALA A 170 -14.58 0.54 -11.13
C ALA A 170 -15.21 1.11 -12.40
N LYS A 171 -16.11 0.36 -13.04
CA LYS A 171 -16.83 0.81 -14.26
C LYS A 171 -17.63 2.08 -14.04
N VAL A 172 -18.27 2.23 -12.88
CA VAL A 172 -19.09 3.39 -12.58
C VAL A 172 -18.33 4.50 -11.85
N CYS A 173 -17.02 4.38 -11.62
CA CYS A 173 -16.27 5.41 -10.90
C CYS A 173 -16.11 6.66 -11.78
N PRO A 174 -16.70 7.83 -11.43
CA PRO A 174 -16.65 9.01 -12.30
C PRO A 174 -15.27 9.68 -12.37
N SER A 175 -14.32 9.24 -11.55
CA SER A 175 -12.98 9.84 -11.45
C SER A 175 -11.86 8.85 -11.79
N ASP A 176 -12.21 7.69 -12.34
CA ASP A 176 -11.26 6.61 -12.69
C ASP A 176 -10.26 6.33 -11.57
N ALA A 177 -10.77 6.33 -10.33
CA ALA A 177 -9.95 6.16 -9.14
C ALA A 177 -9.64 4.69 -8.85
N ILE A 178 -10.33 3.74 -9.50
CA ILE A 178 -10.20 2.32 -9.21
C ILE A 178 -9.47 1.64 -10.36
N SER A 179 -8.39 0.94 -10.04
CA SER A 179 -7.60 0.20 -11.02
C SER A 179 -7.10 -1.11 -10.44
N ARG A 180 -6.73 -2.04 -11.33
CA ARG A 180 -5.96 -3.22 -10.97
C ARG A 180 -4.53 -2.81 -10.60
N VAL A 181 -4.02 -3.29 -9.48
CA VAL A 181 -2.65 -3.04 -9.01
C VAL A 181 -2.01 -4.35 -8.52
N PRO A 182 -0.69 -4.52 -8.63
CA PRO A 182 -0.01 -5.69 -8.09
C PRO A 182 -0.13 -5.74 -6.56
N LEU A 183 -0.06 -6.94 -5.98
CA LEU A 183 -0.14 -7.15 -4.52
C LEU A 183 0.74 -6.19 -3.70
N ALA A 184 1.98 -5.93 -4.17
CA ALA A 184 2.93 -5.05 -3.49
C ALA A 184 2.43 -3.59 -3.35
N GLN A 185 1.46 -3.17 -4.16
CA GLN A 185 0.87 -1.83 -4.15
C GLN A 185 -0.62 -1.86 -3.80
N ALA A 186 -1.08 -2.98 -3.22
CA ALA A 186 -2.49 -3.20 -2.98
C ALA A 186 -3.09 -2.28 -1.92
N TYR A 187 -2.32 -1.46 -1.21
CA TYR A 187 -2.85 -0.39 -0.35
C TYR A 187 -2.08 0.91 -0.59
N LYS A 188 -2.84 1.98 -0.88
CA LYS A 188 -2.32 3.34 -1.04
C LYS A 188 -2.58 4.12 0.24
N LEU A 189 -1.72 3.89 1.25
CA LEU A 189 -1.85 4.55 2.54
C LEU A 189 -1.43 6.03 2.46
N LYS A 190 -2.09 6.88 3.23
CA LYS A 190 -1.67 8.26 3.45
C LYS A 190 -0.80 8.30 4.70
N ASP A 191 0.35 8.94 4.61
CA ASP A 191 1.33 9.14 5.69
C ASP A 191 1.67 10.61 5.87
#